data_AF-A0A010IJJ3-F1
#
_entry.id   AF-A0A010IJJ3-F1
#
_cell.length_a   1.000
_cell.length_b   1.000
_cell.length_c   1.000
_cell.angle_alpha   90.00
_cell.angle_beta   90.00
_cell.angle_gamma   90.00
#
_symmetry.space_group_name_H-M   'P 1'
#
loop_
_entity.id
_entity.type
_entity.pdbx_description
1 polymer ?
#
loop_
_entity_poly.entity_id
_entity_poly.type
_entity_poly.pdbx_seq_one_letter_code
_entity_poly.pdbx_strand_id
1 'polypeptide(L)'
;MNEVSRLAIEYQLKSIEAEELLALLQEARNQNFKYSSELSQYITDNNLGEIYPHISGIVHMKQEADEWDFKGGFNRKIYAIVCKELNLKNKNSGAEAVGFTSYSNL
;
A
#
# COMPACT_ATOMS: atom_id res chain seq x y z
N MET A 1 -21.08 12.66 4.21
CA MET A 1 -19.81 12.50 3.48
C MET A 1 -19.53 11.01 3.38
N ASN A 2 -19.35 10.45 2.18
CA ASN A 2 -19.03 9.02 2.03
C ASN A 2 -17.54 8.77 2.29
N GLU A 3 -17.15 7.51 2.52
CA GLU A 3 -15.78 7.16 2.94
C GLU A 3 -14.74 7.50 1.86
N VAL A 4 -15.07 7.35 0.57
CA VAL A 4 -14.24 7.80 -0.56
C VAL A 4 -13.95 9.30 -0.47
N SER A 5 -14.98 10.13 -0.28
CA SER A 5 -14.80 11.58 -0.16
C SER A 5 -13.95 11.95 1.05
N ARG A 6 -14.10 11.24 2.17
CA ARG A 6 -13.25 11.43 3.36
C ARG A 6 -11.79 11.16 3.00
N LEU A 7 -11.49 9.99 2.44
CA LEU A 7 -10.12 9.57 2.10
C LEU A 7 -9.48 10.51 1.08
N ALA A 8 -10.23 10.92 0.05
CA ALA A 8 -9.76 11.87 -0.95
C ALA A 8 -9.36 13.22 -0.33
N ILE A 9 -10.18 13.76 0.58
CA ILE A 9 -9.92 15.04 1.24
C ILE A 9 -8.80 14.91 2.28
N GLU A 10 -8.89 13.93 3.18
CA GLU A 10 -7.95 13.75 4.29
C GLU A 10 -6.52 13.49 3.80
N TYR A 11 -6.39 12.69 2.73
CA TYR A 11 -5.09 12.25 2.22
C TYR A 11 -4.68 12.94 0.91
N GLN A 12 -5.49 13.87 0.41
CA GLN A 12 -5.26 14.58 -0.87
C GLN A 12 -5.03 13.59 -2.02
N LEU A 13 -5.95 12.63 -2.16
CA LEU A 13 -5.93 11.62 -3.21
C LEU A 13 -6.90 12.01 -4.33
N LYS A 14 -6.60 11.57 -5.56
CA LYS A 14 -7.60 11.61 -6.64
C LYS A 14 -8.76 10.67 -6.29
N SER A 15 -9.94 10.93 -6.84
CA SER A 15 -11.12 10.09 -6.57
C SER A 15 -10.84 8.60 -6.83
N ILE A 16 -10.15 8.27 -7.93
CA ILE A 16 -9.81 6.88 -8.27
C ILE A 16 -8.86 6.23 -7.26
N GLU A 17 -7.84 6.97 -6.78
CA GLU A 17 -6.92 6.47 -5.76
C GLU A 17 -7.64 6.24 -4.43
N ALA A 18 -8.61 7.12 -4.09
CA ALA A 18 -9.42 6.98 -2.89
C ALA A 18 -10.41 5.80 -2.97
N GLU A 19 -10.94 5.50 -4.16
CA GLU A 19 -11.77 4.33 -4.43
C GLU A 19 -10.97 3.03 -4.27
N GLU A 20 -9.80 2.94 -4.91
CA GLU A 20 -8.90 1.79 -4.76
C GLU A 20 -8.43 1.60 -3.32
N LEU A 21 -8.06 2.69 -2.64
CA LEU A 21 -7.68 2.64 -1.24
C LEU A 21 -8.83 2.13 -0.36
N LEU A 22 -10.06 2.58 -0.59
CA LEU A 22 -11.22 2.10 0.17
C LEU A 22 -11.45 0.60 -0.05
N ALA A 23 -11.36 0.14 -1.30
CA ALA A 23 -11.51 -1.27 -1.63
C ALA A 23 -10.46 -2.13 -0.92
N LEU A 24 -9.19 -1.73 -0.98
CA LEU A 24 -8.09 -2.38 -0.27
C LEU A 24 -8.33 -2.42 1.25
N LEU A 25 -8.76 -1.30 1.84
CA LEU A 25 -9.05 -1.23 3.27
C LEU A 25 -10.17 -2.18 3.67
N GLN A 26 -11.23 -2.28 2.88
CA GLN A 26 -12.34 -3.19 3.14
C GLN A 26 -11.90 -4.65 3.07
N GLU A 27 -11.09 -5.00 2.06
CA GLU A 27 -10.54 -6.35 1.93
C GLU A 27 -9.61 -6.69 3.10
N ALA A 28 -8.67 -5.81 3.43
CA ALA A 28 -7.69 -6.03 4.49
C ALA A 28 -8.31 -6.03 5.90
N ARG A 29 -9.40 -5.28 6.13
CA ARG A 29 -10.15 -5.33 7.40
C ARG A 29 -10.70 -6.73 7.68
N ASN A 30 -11.11 -7.47 6.64
CA ASN A 30 -11.62 -8.84 6.80
C ASN A 30 -10.54 -9.84 7.23
N GLN A 31 -9.26 -9.53 6.93
CA GLN A 31 -8.13 -10.41 7.24
C GLN A 31 -7.58 -10.23 8.67
N ASN A 32 -7.98 -9.17 9.39
CA ASN A 32 -7.58 -8.92 10.79
C ASN A 32 -6.06 -8.88 11.04
N PHE A 33 -5.29 -8.29 10.12
CA PHE A 33 -3.85 -8.13 10.26
C PHE A 33 -3.48 -7.35 11.54
N LYS A 34 -2.37 -7.75 12.17
CA LYS A 34 -1.78 -7.07 13.33
C LYS A 34 -0.52 -6.31 12.96
N TYR A 35 0.20 -6.79 11.96
CA TYR A 35 1.49 -6.25 11.54
C TYR A 35 1.47 -5.84 10.06
N SER A 36 2.20 -4.77 9.76
CA SER A 36 2.38 -4.28 8.39
C SER A 36 3.01 -5.34 7.46
N SER A 37 3.84 -6.23 8.00
CA SER A 37 4.41 -7.36 7.26
C SER A 37 3.36 -8.37 6.77
N GLU A 38 2.27 -8.58 7.52
CA GLU A 38 1.19 -9.49 7.11
C GLU A 38 0.42 -8.92 5.93
N LEU A 39 0.18 -7.60 5.95
CA LEU A 39 -0.38 -6.88 4.81
C LEU A 39 0.54 -6.96 3.58
N SER A 40 1.85 -6.72 3.75
CA SER A 40 2.83 -6.83 2.65
C SER A 40 2.85 -8.23 2.02
N GLN A 41 2.81 -9.27 2.85
CA GLN A 41 2.74 -10.65 2.37
C GLN A 41 1.43 -10.88 1.60
N TYR A 42 0.29 -10.43 2.14
CA TYR A 42 -1.00 -10.58 1.50
C TYR A 42 -1.09 -9.90 0.13
N ILE A 43 -0.54 -8.68 0.00
CA ILE A 43 -0.45 -7.95 -1.27
C ILE A 43 0.30 -8.78 -2.32
N THR A 44 1.40 -9.40 -1.91
CA THR A 44 2.24 -10.23 -2.78
C THR A 44 1.51 -11.50 -3.19
N ASP A 45 0.98 -12.24 -2.21
CA ASP A 45 0.37 -13.55 -2.42
C ASP A 45 -0.90 -13.47 -3.30
N ASN A 46 -1.61 -12.35 -3.25
CA ASN A 46 -2.85 -12.13 -4.01
C ASN A 46 -2.67 -11.20 -5.22
N ASN A 47 -1.44 -10.79 -5.55
CA ASN A 47 -1.13 -9.87 -6.65
C ASN A 47 -1.98 -8.59 -6.62
N LEU A 48 -2.26 -8.03 -5.43
CA LEU A 48 -3.17 -6.89 -5.29
C LEU A 48 -2.68 -5.63 -6.00
N GLY A 49 -1.38 -5.53 -6.29
CA GLY A 49 -0.86 -4.44 -7.10
C GLY A 49 -1.44 -4.42 -8.52
N GLU A 50 -1.70 -5.58 -9.12
CA GLU A 50 -2.34 -5.61 -10.45
C GLU A 50 -3.83 -5.22 -10.38
N ILE A 51 -4.45 -5.39 -9.20
CA ILE A 51 -5.86 -5.06 -8.96
C ILE A 51 -6.05 -3.56 -8.71
N TYR A 52 -5.05 -2.90 -8.11
CA TYR A 52 -5.12 -1.48 -7.74
C TYR A 52 -4.00 -0.66 -8.43
N PRO A 53 -4.05 -0.47 -9.76
CA PRO A 53 -2.96 0.10 -10.55
C PRO A 53 -2.68 1.58 -10.30
N HIS A 54 -3.60 2.33 -9.67
CA HIS A 54 -3.39 3.76 -9.41
C HIS A 54 -2.70 4.02 -8.06
N ILE A 55 -2.77 3.07 -7.12
CA ILE A 55 -2.10 3.17 -5.81
C ILE A 55 -0.89 2.25 -5.67
N SER A 56 -0.64 1.38 -6.65
CA SER A 56 0.44 0.40 -6.66
C SER A 56 1.42 0.56 -7.82
N GLY A 57 2.52 -0.18 -7.74
CA GLY A 57 3.60 -0.11 -8.69
C GLY A 57 4.77 -0.99 -8.29
N ILE A 58 5.95 -0.66 -8.80
CA ILE A 58 7.21 -1.27 -8.41
C ILE A 58 7.82 -0.41 -7.30
N VAL A 59 7.98 -0.98 -6.11
CA VAL A 59 8.70 -0.34 -5.01
C VAL A 59 10.14 -0.82 -5.04
N HIS A 60 11.09 0.12 -5.14
CA HIS A 60 12.51 -0.20 -5.02
C HIS A 60 12.85 -0.28 -3.54
N MET A 61 13.24 -1.46 -3.08
CA MET A 61 13.54 -1.76 -1.69
C MET A 61 15.05 -1.85 -1.48
N LYS A 62 15.52 -1.43 -0.32
CA LYS A 62 16.90 -1.55 0.13
C LYS A 62 16.96 -2.11 1.54
N GLN A 63 17.84 -3.06 1.78
CA GLN A 63 18.19 -3.53 3.12
C GLN A 63 19.69 -3.78 3.18
N GLU A 64 20.39 -3.02 4.02
CA GLU A 64 21.85 -3.07 4.12
C GLU A 64 22.53 -2.87 2.74
N ALA A 65 23.12 -3.92 2.19
CA ALA A 65 23.78 -3.93 0.88
C ALA A 65 22.90 -4.48 -0.25
N ASP A 66 21.73 -5.04 0.07
CA ASP A 66 20.82 -5.65 -0.90
C ASP A 66 19.78 -4.64 -1.39
N GLU A 67 19.50 -4.66 -2.69
CA GLU A 67 18.45 -3.88 -3.34
C GLU A 67 17.62 -4.79 -4.24
N TRP A 68 16.29 -4.65 -4.19
CA TRP A 68 15.38 -5.44 -5.02
C TRP A 68 14.11 -4.68 -5.37
N ASP A 69 13.48 -5.12 -6.47
CA ASP A 69 12.20 -4.58 -6.93
C ASP A 69 11.05 -5.39 -6.34
N PHE A 70 10.24 -4.73 -5.51
CA PHE A 70 9.00 -5.28 -4.98
C PHE A 70 7.84 -4.89 -5.90
N LYS A 71 7.49 -5.79 -6.81
CA LYS A 71 6.40 -5.63 -7.77
C LYS A 71 5.05 -5.73 -7.06
N GLY A 72 4.13 -4.86 -7.44
CA GLY A 72 2.79 -4.76 -6.85
C GLY A 72 2.75 -4.07 -5.49
N GLY A 73 3.84 -3.43 -5.09
CA GLY A 73 3.91 -2.67 -3.86
C GLY A 73 3.18 -1.33 -3.95
N PHE A 74 2.73 -0.84 -2.81
CA PHE A 74 2.16 0.49 -2.71
C PHE A 74 3.24 1.53 -2.48
N ASN A 75 3.04 2.74 -3.00
CA ASN A 75 3.94 3.84 -2.68
C ASN A 75 3.94 4.09 -1.16
N ARG A 76 5.02 4.69 -0.65
CA ARG A 76 5.20 4.93 0.79
C ARG A 76 4.03 5.69 1.42
N LYS A 77 3.41 6.63 0.70
CA LYS A 77 2.28 7.43 1.20
C LYS A 77 1.04 6.56 1.38
N ILE A 78 0.64 5.80 0.36
CA ILE A 78 -0.49 4.86 0.42
C ILE A 78 -0.26 3.80 1.49
N TYR A 79 0.93 3.19 1.52
CA TYR A 79 1.25 2.16 2.51
C TYR A 79 1.15 2.70 3.95
N ALA A 80 1.62 3.92 4.20
CA ALA A 80 1.48 4.57 5.51
C ALA A 80 0.01 4.85 5.87
N ILE A 81 -0.81 5.25 4.90
CA ILE A 81 -2.25 5.47 5.10
C ILE A 81 -2.93 4.15 5.48
N VAL A 82 -2.65 3.07 4.75
CA VAL A 82 -3.24 1.75 5.04
C VAL A 82 -2.84 1.27 6.44
N CYS A 83 -1.57 1.40 6.81
CA CYS A 83 -1.11 1.05 8.15
C CYS A 83 -1.82 1.88 9.24
N LYS A 84 -2.04 3.18 9.01
CA LYS A 84 -2.77 4.07 9.93
C LYS A 84 -4.24 3.68 10.06
N GLU A 85 -4.95 3.51 8.94
CA GLU A 85 -6.38 3.19 8.91
C GLU A 85 -6.71 1.78 9.45
N LEU A 86 -5.77 0.85 9.34
CA LEU A 86 -5.89 -0.51 9.88
C LEU A 86 -5.24 -0.68 11.27
N ASN A 87 -4.64 0.39 11.82
CA ASN A 87 -3.92 0.36 13.09
C ASN A 87 -2.83 -0.74 13.16
N LEU A 88 -2.10 -0.94 12.06
CA LEU A 88 -1.07 -1.95 11.95
C LEU A 88 0.19 -1.52 12.69
N LYS A 89 0.80 -2.47 13.41
CA LYS A 89 2.09 -2.25 14.05
C LYS A 89 3.21 -2.47 13.04
N ASN A 90 4.14 -1.54 12.99
CA ASN A 90 5.37 -1.74 12.24
C ASN A 90 6.31 -2.66 13.03
N LYS A 91 6.72 -3.78 12.43
CA LYS A 91 7.92 -4.50 12.86
C LYS A 91 9.05 -3.94 12.03
N ASN A 92 9.89 -3.12 12.66
CA ASN A 92 11.04 -2.48 12.02
C ASN A 92 11.96 -3.54 11.37
N SER A 93 11.69 -3.89 10.11
CA SER A 93 12.33 -5.00 9.42
C SER A 93 13.71 -4.67 8.90
N GLY A 94 14.13 -3.40 9.00
CA GLY A 94 15.38 -2.88 8.42
C GLY A 94 15.32 -2.66 6.90
N ALA A 95 14.21 -3.00 6.24
CA ALA A 95 14.00 -2.76 4.83
C ALA A 95 13.38 -1.36 4.59
N GLU A 96 13.96 -0.60 3.67
CA GLU A 96 13.55 0.75 3.33
C GLU A 96 13.07 0.84 1.88
N ALA A 97 11.94 1.51 1.65
CA ALA A 97 11.50 1.87 0.31
C ALA A 97 12.30 3.10 -0.18
N VAL A 98 13.21 2.88 -1.11
CA VAL A 98 14.11 3.89 -1.69
C VAL A 98 13.60 4.47 -3.02
N GLY A 99 12.61 3.85 -3.64
CA GLY A 99 11.98 4.36 -4.87
C GLY A 99 10.60 3.77 -5.14
N PHE A 100 9.86 4.38 -6.06
CA PHE A 100 8.54 3.90 -6.49
C PHE A 100 8.24 4.28 -7.94
N THR A 101 7.80 3.29 -8.73
CA THR A 101 7.31 3.47 -10.10
C THR A 101 5.86 2.97 -10.20
N SER A 102 4.90 3.88 -10.41
CA SER A 102 3.46 3.54 -10.50
C SER A 102 3.15 2.66 -11.71
N TYR A 103 2.25 1.68 -11.56
CA TYR A 103 1.75 0.89 -12.70
C TYR A 103 0.92 1.71 -13.68
N SER A 104 0.21 2.73 -13.21
CA SER A 104 -0.49 3.68 -14.10
C SER A 104 0.44 4.50 -15.02
N ASN A 105 1.75 4.48 -14.78
CA ASN A 105 2.75 5.25 -15.50
C ASN A 105 3.72 4.37 -16.33
N LEU A 106 3.51 3.05 -16.36
CA LEU A 106 4.23 2.09 -17.21
C LEU A 106 3.43 1.85 -18.50
#